data_AF-A0A2S4NAB2-F1
#
_entry.id   AF-A0A2S4NAB2-F1
#
_cell.length_a   1.000
_cell.length_b   1.000
_cell.length_c   1.000
_cell.angle_alpha   90.00
_cell.angle_beta   90.00
_cell.angle_gamma   90.00
#
_symmetry.space_group_name_H-M   'P 1'
#
loop_
_entity.id
_entity.type
_entity.pdbx_description
1 polymer ?
#
loop_
_entity_poly.entity_id
_entity_poly.type
_entity_poly.pdbx_seq_one_letter_code
_entity_poly.pdbx_strand_id
1 'polypeptide(L)'
;MRKKIFLVLLFQFLLSLNLSSFAQTMPNADADKTIKDQLYKKYRREVLAFDRKKYDDLFFEYIRKTGESTILTKEQYYTYTIKISIYAEKLGLLYRDQKEESLKTKQVWYDKSYSDYLKSKNKK
;
A
#
# COMPACT_ATOMS: atom_id res chain seq x y z
N MET A 1 -23.25 -28.57 -47.06
CA MET A 1 -22.11 -28.99 -46.21
C MET A 1 -21.10 -27.86 -45.94
N ARG A 2 -20.71 -27.04 -46.94
CA ARG A 2 -19.75 -25.92 -46.79
C ARG A 2 -20.07 -24.91 -45.66
N LYS A 3 -21.34 -24.53 -45.48
CA LYS A 3 -21.78 -23.61 -44.41
C LYS A 3 -21.61 -24.19 -42.99
N LYS A 4 -21.79 -25.51 -42.82
CA LYS A 4 -21.61 -26.19 -41.53
C LYS A 4 -20.12 -26.31 -41.16
N ILE A 5 -19.26 -26.57 -42.15
CA ILE A 5 -17.80 -26.60 -41.98
C ILE A 5 -17.28 -25.20 -41.61
N PHE A 6 -17.79 -24.15 -42.25
CA PHE A 6 -17.46 -22.77 -41.90
C PHE A 6 -17.85 -22.43 -40.45
N LEU A 7 -19.03 -22.88 -40.00
CA LEU A 7 -19.49 -22.67 -38.62
C LEU A 7 -18.61 -23.40 -37.59
N VAL A 8 -18.15 -24.62 -37.89
CA VAL A 8 -17.26 -25.39 -37.01
C VAL A 8 -15.88 -24.73 -36.92
N LEU A 9 -15.35 -24.24 -38.04
CA LEU A 9 -14.07 -23.52 -38.06
C LEU A 9 -14.14 -22.18 -37.31
N LEU A 10 -15.26 -21.45 -37.46
CA LEU A 10 -15.51 -20.20 -36.73
C LEU A 10 -15.60 -20.45 -35.21
N PHE A 11 -16.24 -21.55 -34.79
CA PHE A 11 -16.37 -21.90 -33.38
C PHE A 11 -15.02 -22.26 -32.74
N GLN A 12 -14.15 -22.98 -33.47
CA GLN A 12 -12.79 -23.26 -33.00
C GLN A 12 -11.90 -22.01 -32.95
N PHE A 13 -12.09 -21.06 -33.88
CA PHE A 13 -11.39 -19.77 -33.85
C PHE A 13 -11.81 -18.88 -32.67
N LEU A 14 -13.07 -18.92 -32.24
CA LEU A 14 -13.55 -18.17 -31.07
C LEU A 14 -13.05 -18.78 -29.75
N LEU A 15 -12.82 -20.10 -29.69
CA LEU A 15 -12.26 -20.77 -28.52
C LEU A 15 -10.78 -20.42 -28.29
N SER A 16 -9.99 -20.16 -29.36
CA SER A 16 -8.58 -19.80 -29.23
C SER A 16 -8.32 -18.34 -28.80
N LEU A 17 -9.29 -17.44 -28.96
CA LEU A 17 -9.20 -16.05 -28.48
C LEU A 17 -9.26 -15.92 -26.94
N ASN A 18 -9.68 -16.99 -26.24
CA ASN A 18 -9.80 -17.00 -24.78
C ASN A 18 -8.52 -17.49 -24.05
N LEU A 19 -7.46 -17.86 -24.76
CA LEU A 19 -6.15 -18.18 -24.16
C LEU A 19 -5.29 -16.93 -23.91
N SER A 20 -5.90 -15.84 -23.49
CA SER A 20 -5.18 -14.81 -22.74
C SER A 20 -5.17 -15.24 -21.28
N SER A 21 -4.33 -16.21 -20.94
CA SER A 21 -3.94 -16.40 -19.55
C SER A 21 -3.22 -15.13 -19.13
N PHE A 22 -3.97 -14.16 -18.59
CA PHE A 22 -3.41 -13.20 -17.67
C PHE A 22 -2.90 -14.04 -16.51
N ALA A 23 -1.65 -14.47 -16.58
CA ALA A 23 -0.83 -14.60 -15.40
C ALA A 23 -0.84 -13.19 -14.79
N GLN A 24 -1.89 -12.87 -14.05
CA GLN A 24 -1.80 -11.84 -13.04
C GLN A 24 -0.67 -12.37 -12.17
N THR A 25 0.52 -11.82 -12.37
CA THR A 25 1.51 -11.76 -11.31
C THR A 25 0.70 -11.20 -10.15
N MET A 26 0.26 -12.04 -9.23
CA MET A 26 -0.26 -11.53 -7.97
C MET A 26 0.86 -10.62 -7.50
N PRO A 27 0.67 -9.30 -7.42
CA PRO A 27 1.69 -8.47 -6.81
C PRO A 27 1.82 -9.09 -5.43
N ASN A 28 2.96 -9.75 -5.21
CA ASN A 28 3.35 -10.53 -4.03
C ASN A 28 2.33 -10.31 -2.92
N ALA A 29 1.41 -11.25 -2.66
CA ALA A 29 0.35 -11.09 -1.66
C ALA A 29 0.94 -10.33 -0.47
N ASP A 30 0.58 -9.04 -0.31
CA ASP A 30 1.49 -7.99 0.24
C ASP A 30 2.39 -8.59 1.31
N ALA A 31 3.64 -8.90 0.93
CA ALA A 31 4.52 -9.76 1.72
C ALA A 31 4.76 -9.18 3.11
N ASP A 32 4.52 -7.87 3.24
CA ASP A 32 4.64 -7.11 4.48
C ASP A 32 3.27 -6.76 5.10
N LYS A 33 2.14 -7.21 4.54
CA LYS A 33 0.79 -7.01 5.08
C LYS A 33 0.68 -7.52 6.51
N THR A 34 1.22 -8.70 6.79
CA THR A 34 1.16 -9.30 8.12
C THR A 34 1.80 -8.38 9.17
N ILE A 35 3.01 -7.86 8.90
CA ILE A 35 3.69 -6.96 9.84
C ILE A 35 2.96 -5.61 9.92
N LYS A 36 2.49 -5.06 8.80
CA LYS A 36 1.70 -3.83 8.77
C LYS A 36 0.42 -3.94 9.60
N ASP A 37 -0.34 -5.03 9.45
CA ASP A 37 -1.57 -5.30 10.20
C ASP A 37 -1.30 -5.47 11.70
N GLN A 38 -0.20 -6.15 12.06
CA GLN A 38 0.22 -6.28 13.46
C GLN A 38 0.58 -4.93 14.07
N LEU A 39 1.38 -4.11 13.38
CA LEU A 39 1.75 -2.77 13.84
C LEU A 39 0.54 -1.85 13.90
N TYR A 40 -0.42 -2.00 12.97
CA TYR A 40 -1.67 -1.23 12.98
C TYR A 40 -2.45 -1.52 14.26
N LYS A 41 -2.70 -2.80 14.55
CA LYS A 41 -3.38 -3.23 15.77
C LYS A 41 -2.65 -2.76 17.03
N LYS A 42 -1.31 -2.88 17.05
CA LYS A 42 -0.47 -2.48 18.18
C LYS A 42 -0.56 -0.99 18.48
N TYR A 43 -0.46 -0.13 17.45
CA TYR A 43 -0.32 1.32 17.64
C TYR A 43 -1.61 2.12 17.46
N ARG A 44 -2.70 1.51 16.97
CA ARG A 44 -3.96 2.23 16.70
C ARG A 44 -4.44 3.06 17.88
N ARG A 45 -4.51 2.45 19.08
CA ARG A 45 -4.97 3.14 20.29
C ARG A 45 -4.05 4.30 20.67
N GLU A 46 -2.73 4.09 20.59
CA GLU A 46 -1.71 5.09 20.90
C GLU A 46 -1.85 6.32 19.98
N VAL A 47 -1.94 6.09 18.67
CA VAL A 47 -1.98 7.15 17.66
C VAL A 47 -3.30 7.90 17.67
N LEU A 48 -4.42 7.24 17.96
CA LEU A 48 -5.71 7.92 18.11
C LEU A 48 -5.68 8.97 19.24
N ALA A 49 -4.81 8.80 20.24
CA ALA A 49 -4.60 9.76 21.32
C ALA A 49 -3.61 10.89 20.97
N PHE A 50 -2.98 10.89 19.80
CA PHE A 50 -2.01 11.94 19.42
C PHE A 50 -2.71 13.28 19.22
N ASP A 51 -2.14 14.34 19.77
CA ASP A 51 -2.43 15.69 19.31
C ASP A 51 -1.63 16.00 18.02
N ARG A 52 -1.80 17.22 17.49
CA ARG A 52 -1.08 17.67 16.31
C ARG A 52 0.43 17.71 16.54
N LYS A 53 0.88 18.20 17.69
CA LYS A 53 2.31 18.34 17.99
C LYS A 53 3.01 16.98 17.98
N LYS A 54 2.43 15.98 18.63
CA LYS A 54 2.98 14.62 18.68
C LYS A 54 3.02 13.96 17.31
N TYR A 55 2.04 14.26 16.45
CA TYR A 55 2.08 13.84 15.07
C TYR A 55 3.19 14.55 14.27
N ASP A 56 3.33 15.87 14.42
CA ASP A 56 4.38 16.64 13.75
C ASP A 56 5.78 16.13 14.16
N ASP A 57 5.98 15.85 15.46
CA ASP A 57 7.22 15.25 15.98
C ASP A 57 7.51 13.88 15.32
N LEU A 58 6.51 12.99 15.24
CA LEU A 58 6.62 11.69 14.55
C LEU A 58 7.00 11.87 13.07
N PHE A 59 6.32 12.79 12.39
CA PHE A 59 6.50 13.01 10.96
C PHE A 59 7.90 13.56 10.66
N PHE A 60 8.36 14.57 11.41
CA PHE A 60 9.70 15.12 11.24
C PHE A 60 10.79 14.12 11.61
N GLU A 61 10.56 13.28 12.62
CA GLU A 61 11.48 12.19 12.94
C GLU A 61 11.62 11.20 11.78
N TYR A 62 10.50 10.80 11.16
CA TYR A 62 10.52 9.97 9.96
C TYR A 62 11.30 10.61 8.82
N ILE A 63 11.06 11.89 8.52
CA ILE A 63 11.77 12.61 7.46
C ILE A 63 13.27 12.66 7.75
N ARG A 64 13.67 12.99 8.98
CA ARG A 64 15.08 13.01 9.39
C ARG A 64 15.73 11.63 9.21
N LYS A 65 15.12 10.58 9.76
CA LYS A 65 15.66 9.21 9.69
C LYS A 65 15.73 8.66 8.27
N THR A 66 14.77 9.02 7.42
CA THR A 66 14.80 8.63 6.00
C THR A 66 15.68 9.54 5.15
N GLY A 67 16.07 10.71 5.64
CA GLY A 67 17.06 11.60 5.02
C GLY A 67 18.51 11.22 5.28
N GLU A 68 18.82 10.65 6.45
CA GLU A 68 20.16 10.22 6.88
C GLU A 68 20.73 9.04 6.05
N SER A 69 22.05 8.81 6.12
CA SER A 69 22.70 7.65 5.50
C SER A 69 22.31 6.32 6.15
N THR A 70 21.86 6.36 7.41
CA THR A 70 21.41 5.19 8.16
C THR A 70 20.14 4.59 7.55
N ILE A 71 20.13 3.27 7.37
CA ILE A 71 18.97 2.50 6.89
C ILE A 71 18.15 2.05 8.10
N LEU A 72 16.86 2.42 8.13
CA LEU A 72 15.92 1.91 9.11
C LEU A 72 15.68 0.42 8.92
N THR A 73 15.50 -0.33 9.99
CA THR A 73 15.03 -1.71 9.87
C THR A 73 13.60 -1.75 9.31
N LYS A 74 13.19 -2.90 8.76
CA LYS A 74 11.83 -3.10 8.24
C LYS A 74 10.75 -2.73 9.28
N GLU A 75 10.92 -3.18 10.52
CA GLU A 75 9.97 -2.89 11.60
C GLU A 75 9.96 -1.39 11.97
N GLN A 76 11.12 -0.73 12.03
CA GLN A 76 11.19 0.71 12.30
C GLN A 76 10.50 1.51 11.19
N TYR A 77 10.83 1.21 9.94
CA TYR A 77 10.22 1.85 8.77
C TYR A 77 8.70 1.72 8.80
N TYR A 78 8.18 0.49 8.94
CA TYR A 78 6.74 0.28 8.99
C TYR A 78 6.09 0.85 10.25
N THR A 79 6.79 0.93 11.38
CA THR A 79 6.26 1.61 12.56
C THR A 79 5.93 3.07 12.26
N TYR A 80 6.82 3.81 11.57
CA TYR A 80 6.52 5.18 11.18
C TYR A 80 5.37 5.26 10.18
N THR A 81 5.44 4.52 9.07
CA THR A 81 4.44 4.65 7.99
C THR A 81 3.04 4.24 8.46
N ILE A 82 2.95 3.22 9.31
CA ILE A 82 1.68 2.78 9.89
C ILE A 82 1.14 3.78 10.92
N LYS A 83 1.99 4.36 11.78
CA LYS A 83 1.53 5.41 12.69
C LYS A 83 1.03 6.64 11.94
N ILE A 84 1.69 7.04 10.84
CA ILE A 84 1.22 8.14 9.99
C ILE A 84 -0.12 7.78 9.31
N SER A 85 -0.24 6.55 8.80
CA SER A 85 -1.49 6.04 8.20
C SER A 85 -2.67 6.07 9.18
N ILE A 86 -2.47 5.62 10.42
CA ILE A 86 -3.51 5.68 11.47
C ILE A 86 -3.91 7.12 11.78
N TYR A 87 -2.95 8.05 11.83
CA TYR A 87 -3.28 9.46 12.09
C TYR A 87 -4.09 10.07 10.94
N ALA A 88 -3.78 9.72 9.69
CA ALA A 88 -4.61 10.12 8.55
C ALA A 88 -6.03 9.56 8.68
N GLU A 89 -6.21 8.30 9.10
CA GLU A 89 -7.55 7.75 9.42
C GLU A 89 -8.26 8.59 10.49
N LYS A 90 -7.56 8.97 11.57
CA LYS A 90 -8.11 9.82 12.64
C LYS A 90 -8.67 11.13 12.08
N LEU A 91 -7.93 11.82 11.21
CA LEU A 91 -8.38 13.08 10.63
C LEU A 91 -9.68 12.91 9.85
N GLY A 92 -9.80 11.83 9.07
CA GLY A 92 -11.02 11.54 8.31
C GLY A 92 -12.23 11.15 9.18
N LEU A 93 -12.00 10.70 10.42
CA LEU A 93 -13.05 10.46 11.41
C LEU A 93 -13.50 11.74 12.12
N LEU A 94 -12.60 12.72 12.29
CA LEU A 94 -12.88 13.98 12.98
C LEU A 94 -13.47 15.05 12.06
N TYR A 95 -13.03 15.10 10.79
CA TYR A 95 -13.37 16.16 9.85
C TYR A 95 -14.05 15.56 8.61
N ARG A 96 -15.38 15.69 8.54
CA ARG A 96 -16.22 15.07 7.51
C ARG A 96 -15.87 15.55 6.10
N ASP A 97 -15.57 16.83 5.96
CA ASP A 97 -15.10 17.49 4.73
C ASP A 97 -13.75 16.97 4.25
N GLN A 98 -12.89 16.52 5.16
CA GLN A 98 -11.56 15.97 4.84
C GLN A 98 -11.53 14.45 4.77
N LYS A 99 -12.67 13.77 4.93
CA LYS A 99 -12.76 12.31 5.05
C LYS A 99 -12.15 11.59 3.85
N GLU A 100 -12.49 12.01 2.64
CA GLU A 100 -12.02 11.33 1.42
C GLU A 100 -10.51 11.47 1.25
N GLU A 101 -9.98 12.68 1.39
CA GLU A 101 -8.55 12.96 1.30
C GLU A 101 -7.75 12.25 2.39
N SER A 102 -8.29 12.21 3.61
CA SER A 102 -7.71 11.49 4.74
C SER A 102 -7.63 9.98 4.50
N LEU A 103 -8.67 9.38 3.90
CA LEU A 103 -8.66 7.96 3.54
C LEU A 103 -7.68 7.65 2.40
N LYS A 104 -7.55 8.54 1.41
CA LYS A 104 -6.52 8.43 0.36
C LYS A 104 -5.12 8.50 0.97
N THR A 105 -4.88 9.47 1.85
CA THR A 105 -3.61 9.63 2.56
C THR A 105 -3.29 8.41 3.42
N LYS A 106 -4.25 7.91 4.19
CA LYS A 106 -4.12 6.65 4.94
C LYS A 106 -3.61 5.53 4.05
N GLN A 107 -4.25 5.33 2.89
CA GLN A 107 -3.92 4.25 1.96
C GLN A 107 -2.51 4.44 1.38
N VAL A 108 -2.16 5.65 0.94
CA VAL A 108 -0.81 5.99 0.45
C VAL A 108 0.27 5.63 1.46
N TRP A 109 0.06 5.94 2.75
CA TRP A 109 1.03 5.63 3.79
C TRP A 109 1.09 4.13 4.14
N TYR A 110 -0.06 3.45 4.12
CA TYR A 110 -0.13 2.00 4.37
C TYR A 110 0.55 1.21 3.24
N ASP A 111 0.39 1.65 2.00
CA ASP A 111 0.90 0.95 0.80
C ASP A 111 2.39 1.16 0.55
N LYS A 112 3.03 2.08 1.28
CA LYS A 112 4.50 2.21 1.24
C LYS A 112 5.14 0.85 1.50
N SER A 113 6.12 0.51 0.67
CA SER A 113 6.87 -0.74 0.77
C SER A 113 8.28 -0.49 1.30
N TYR A 114 8.80 -1.46 2.06
CA TYR A 114 10.17 -1.43 2.55
C TYR A 114 11.17 -1.66 1.41
N SER A 115 10.79 -2.46 0.40
CA SER A 115 11.61 -2.69 -0.78
C SER A 115 11.84 -1.42 -1.59
N ASP A 116 10.82 -0.57 -1.77
CA ASP A 116 10.98 0.70 -2.48
C ASP A 116 11.76 1.72 -1.63
N TYR A 117 11.61 1.68 -0.30
CA TYR A 117 12.48 2.44 0.60
C TYR A 117 13.95 2.06 0.43
N LEU A 118 14.29 0.77 0.43
CA LEU A 118 15.68 0.33 0.18
C LEU A 118 16.20 0.75 -1.19
N LYS A 119 15.37 0.62 -2.25
CA LYS A 119 15.74 1.11 -3.59
C LYS A 119 16.00 2.62 -3.61
N SER A 120 15.24 3.40 -2.84
CA SER A 120 15.43 4.86 -2.76
C SER A 120 16.76 5.25 -2.09
N LYS A 121 17.29 4.39 -1.21
CA LYS A 121 18.60 4.60 -0.57
C LYS A 121 19.76 4.25 -1.50
N ASN A 122 19.61 3.22 -2.32
CA ASN A 122 20.65 2.78 -3.27
C ASN A 122 20.78 3.68 -4.51
N LYS A 123 19.86 4.62 -4.72
CA LYS A 123 19.89 5.59 -5.83
C LYS A 123 20.56 6.93 -5.47
N LYS A 124 21.01 7.10 -4.22
CA LYS A 124 21.80 8.25 -3.77
C LYS A 124 23.28 7.90 -3.80
#